data_AF-A0A5S4EGS8-F1
#
_entry.id   AF-A0A5S4EGS8-F1
#
_cell.length_a   1.000
_cell.length_b   1.000
_cell.length_c   1.000
_cell.angle_alpha   90.00
_cell.angle_beta   90.00
_cell.angle_gamma   90.00
#
_symmetry.space_group_name_H-M   'P 1'
#
loop_
_entity.id
_entity.type
_entity.pdbx_description
1 polymer ?
#
loop_
_entity_poly.entity_id
_entity_poly.type
_entity_poly.pdbx_seq_one_letter_code
_entity_poly.pdbx_strand_id
1 'polypeptide(L)'
;MVETRQVFDLPPLRFEVTEHQVLAATCACGQVCRGEFPEGVSSPVQYGPAAWAAVVHLTHHPMMPVQRTAQLMGDFFELPMAEATVLAAAKEAVVRLSPTVGAIGEALQVAEVAHADETGLRVAGSLHWMHVMATTLLTWVACHAKRGRQAFDDLGILAGFLGTLIHDGWKPYRDLLCKHGQCNAHHLRELTYLFEDLGQAWAGRMIDLLLSCQQRM
;
A
#
# COMPACT_ATOMS: atom_id res chain seq x y z
N MET A 1 6.10 -43.79 28.78
CA MET A 1 5.88 -42.34 28.60
C MET A 1 6.62 -41.92 27.34
N VAL A 2 5.95 -41.28 26.39
CA VAL A 2 6.61 -40.68 25.22
C VAL A 2 6.71 -39.19 25.50
N GLU A 3 7.93 -38.67 25.43
CA GLU A 3 8.22 -37.26 25.59
C GLU A 3 8.68 -36.70 24.25
N THR A 4 8.01 -35.63 23.78
CA THR A 4 8.33 -34.98 22.51
C THR A 4 8.84 -33.56 22.75
N ARG A 5 9.70 -33.11 21.85
CA ARG A 5 10.19 -31.73 21.73
C ARG A 5 10.16 -31.34 20.26
N GLN A 6 9.84 -30.08 19.98
CA GLN A 6 9.83 -29.51 18.65
C GLN A 6 10.75 -28.29 18.63
N VAL A 7 11.50 -28.15 17.56
CA VAL A 7 12.30 -26.96 17.25
C VAL A 7 11.73 -26.37 15.97
N PHE A 8 11.39 -25.09 16.00
CA PHE A 8 10.97 -24.32 14.84
C PHE A 8 12.16 -23.51 14.37
N ASP A 9 12.62 -23.75 13.14
CA ASP A 9 13.79 -23.10 12.55
C ASP A 9 13.48 -22.61 11.12
N LEU A 10 14.34 -21.76 10.56
CA LEU A 10 14.20 -21.23 9.20
C LEU A 10 14.86 -22.17 8.18
N PRO A 11 14.28 -22.33 6.98
CA PRO A 11 14.96 -23.05 5.91
C PRO A 11 16.15 -22.23 5.38
N PRO A 12 17.13 -22.87 4.70
CA PRO A 12 18.10 -22.16 3.91
C PRO A 12 17.39 -21.33 2.84
N LEU A 13 17.63 -20.02 2.84
CA LEU A 13 17.09 -19.09 1.85
C LEU A 13 18.15 -18.90 0.75
N ARG A 14 17.79 -19.18 -0.51
CA ARG A 14 18.65 -19.00 -1.69
C ARG A 14 17.81 -18.90 -2.96
N PHE A 15 18.38 -18.37 -4.02
CA PHE A 15 17.73 -18.33 -5.32
C PHE A 15 17.75 -19.70 -6.02
N GLU A 16 16.82 -19.88 -6.94
CA GLU A 16 16.76 -21.03 -7.84
C GLU A 16 16.80 -20.54 -9.29
N VAL A 17 17.39 -21.33 -10.19
CA VAL A 17 17.48 -21.01 -11.62
C VAL A 17 16.76 -22.09 -12.41
N THR A 18 15.76 -21.67 -13.19
CA THR A 18 15.12 -22.52 -14.19
C THR A 18 15.60 -22.11 -15.57
N GLU A 19 16.46 -22.92 -16.17
CA GLU A 19 16.88 -22.73 -17.55
C GLU A 19 15.78 -23.21 -18.50
N HIS A 20 15.36 -22.33 -19.41
CA HIS A 20 14.44 -22.66 -20.48
C HIS A 20 15.25 -22.84 -21.76
N GLN A 21 15.01 -23.91 -22.50
CA GLN A 21 15.74 -24.20 -23.73
C GLN A 21 14.75 -24.38 -24.88
N VAL A 22 15.04 -23.75 -26.01
CA VAL A 22 14.30 -23.95 -27.27
C VAL A 22 15.29 -24.42 -28.34
N LEU A 23 14.88 -25.42 -29.11
CA LEU A 23 15.67 -25.92 -30.22
C LEU A 23 15.40 -25.09 -31.48
N ALA A 24 16.42 -24.91 -32.29
CA ALA A 24 16.32 -24.37 -33.63
C ALA A 24 16.90 -25.39 -34.62
N ALA A 25 16.20 -25.63 -35.72
CA ALA A 25 16.65 -26.51 -36.78
C ALA A 25 16.46 -25.85 -38.15
N THR A 26 17.40 -26.09 -39.07
CA THR A 26 17.29 -25.62 -40.45
C THR A 26 16.60 -26.69 -41.29
N CYS A 27 15.46 -26.34 -41.88
CA CYS A 27 14.75 -27.20 -42.81
C CYS A 27 15.54 -27.34 -44.12
N ALA A 28 15.29 -28.41 -44.88
CA ALA A 28 15.87 -28.59 -46.22
C ALA A 28 15.56 -27.43 -47.19
N CYS A 29 14.51 -26.64 -46.94
CA CYS A 29 14.19 -25.43 -47.69
C CYS A 29 15.02 -24.19 -47.30
N GLY A 30 15.92 -24.30 -46.32
CA GLY A 30 16.76 -23.21 -45.81
C GLY A 30 16.11 -22.34 -44.72
N GLN A 31 14.84 -22.56 -44.38
CA GLN A 31 14.19 -21.85 -43.27
C GLN A 31 14.62 -22.42 -41.91
N VAL A 32 14.79 -21.54 -40.92
CA VAL A 32 15.05 -21.92 -39.53
C VAL A 32 13.71 -22.02 -38.79
N CYS A 33 13.38 -23.22 -38.34
CA CYS A 33 12.27 -23.47 -37.44
C CYS A 33 12.79 -23.40 -36.00
N ARG A 34 12.19 -22.56 -35.16
CA ARG A 34 12.60 -22.37 -33.75
C ARG A 34 11.41 -22.60 -32.83
N GLY A 35 11.64 -23.26 -31.70
CA GLY A 35 10.67 -23.31 -30.61
C GLY A 35 10.43 -21.93 -29.99
N GLU A 36 9.29 -21.77 -29.35
CA GLU A 36 8.93 -20.54 -28.62
C GLU A 36 9.18 -20.73 -27.12
N PHE A 37 9.63 -19.66 -26.45
CA PHE A 37 9.75 -19.66 -25.00
C PHE A 37 8.37 -19.50 -24.35
N PRO A 38 8.17 -20.00 -23.11
CA PRO A 38 6.94 -19.74 -22.37
C PRO A 38 6.69 -18.24 -22.15
N GLU A 39 5.42 -17.89 -21.93
CA GLU A 39 5.03 -16.51 -21.62
C GLU A 39 5.81 -15.97 -20.41
N GLY A 40 6.29 -14.74 -20.53
CA GLY A 40 7.07 -14.08 -19.50
C GLY A 40 8.58 -14.39 -19.52
N VAL A 41 9.05 -15.38 -20.29
CA VAL A 41 10.49 -15.64 -20.51
C VAL A 41 10.95 -14.89 -21.76
N SER A 42 11.31 -13.62 -21.59
CA SER A 42 11.57 -12.68 -22.68
C SER A 42 13.04 -12.27 -22.82
N SER A 43 13.87 -12.55 -21.83
CA SER A 43 15.28 -12.16 -21.79
C SER A 43 16.19 -13.36 -21.52
N PRO A 44 17.45 -13.35 -22.02
CA PRO A 44 18.40 -14.43 -21.74
C PRO A 44 18.62 -14.70 -20.24
N VAL A 45 18.55 -13.65 -19.42
CA VAL A 45 18.56 -13.70 -17.95
C VAL A 45 17.56 -12.69 -17.43
N GLN A 46 16.72 -13.07 -16.46
CA GLN A 46 15.74 -12.20 -15.84
C GLN A 46 15.38 -12.66 -14.42
N TYR A 47 14.90 -11.73 -13.60
CA TYR A 47 14.34 -12.06 -12.28
C TYR A 47 12.93 -12.65 -12.42
N GLY A 48 12.65 -13.69 -11.63
CA GLY A 48 11.34 -14.32 -11.57
C GLY A 48 10.33 -13.53 -10.72
N PRO A 49 9.03 -13.88 -10.80
CA PRO A 49 7.96 -13.18 -10.10
C PRO A 49 8.10 -13.20 -8.57
N ALA A 50 8.63 -14.28 -8.00
CA ALA A 50 8.85 -14.38 -6.54
C ALA A 50 9.92 -13.39 -6.05
N ALA A 51 11.00 -13.19 -6.81
CA ALA A 51 12.03 -12.21 -6.49
C ALA A 51 11.47 -10.79 -6.55
N TRP A 52 10.67 -10.48 -7.58
CA TRP A 52 9.98 -9.18 -7.67
C TRP A 52 9.01 -8.94 -6.52
N ALA A 53 8.19 -9.94 -6.18
CA ALA A 53 7.24 -9.85 -5.07
C ALA A 53 7.95 -9.61 -3.73
N ALA A 54 9.06 -10.31 -3.46
CA ALA A 54 9.84 -10.11 -2.24
C ALA A 54 10.38 -8.68 -2.13
N VAL A 55 10.96 -8.15 -3.22
CA VAL A 55 11.49 -6.77 -3.26
C VAL A 55 10.38 -5.73 -3.05
N VAL A 56 9.25 -5.87 -3.73
CA VAL A 56 8.09 -4.96 -3.58
C VAL A 56 7.54 -5.03 -2.16
N HIS A 57 7.40 -6.24 -1.61
CA HIS A 57 6.92 -6.44 -0.25
C HIS A 57 7.84 -5.76 0.76
N LEU A 58 9.16 -5.99 0.69
CA LEU A 58 10.13 -5.39 1.61
C LEU A 58 10.16 -3.86 1.53
N THR A 59 10.03 -3.28 0.34
CA THR A 59 10.06 -1.82 0.18
C THR A 59 8.77 -1.13 0.62
N HIS A 60 7.61 -1.76 0.48
CA HIS A 60 6.32 -1.08 0.69
C HIS A 60 5.59 -1.49 1.97
N HIS A 61 5.82 -2.70 2.50
CA HIS A 61 5.16 -3.16 3.72
C HIS A 61 5.98 -2.86 5.00
N PRO A 62 7.21 -3.37 5.18
CA PRO A 62 8.09 -2.95 6.28
C PRO A 62 8.87 -1.66 5.98
N MET A 63 8.61 -1.00 4.84
CA MET A 63 9.20 0.29 4.45
C MET A 63 10.74 0.29 4.41
N MET A 64 11.34 -0.80 3.94
CA MET A 64 12.80 -0.92 3.89
C MET A 64 13.39 0.03 2.83
N PRO A 65 14.49 0.74 3.14
CA PRO A 65 15.22 1.55 2.16
C PRO A 65 15.65 0.71 0.96
N VAL A 66 15.69 1.34 -0.23
CA VAL A 66 16.05 0.69 -1.51
C VAL A 66 17.40 -0.03 -1.41
N GLN A 67 18.43 0.66 -0.93
CA GLN A 67 19.76 0.09 -0.75
C GLN A 67 19.76 -1.11 0.20
N ARG A 68 19.04 -1.02 1.33
CA ARG A 68 18.94 -2.14 2.28
C ARG A 68 18.17 -3.32 1.72
N THR A 69 17.12 -3.07 0.92
CA THR A 69 16.40 -4.15 0.25
C THR A 69 17.32 -4.90 -0.72
N ALA A 70 18.11 -4.17 -1.51
CA ALA A 70 19.09 -4.78 -2.41
C ALA A 70 20.13 -5.63 -1.67
N GLN A 71 20.63 -5.15 -0.51
CA GLN A 71 21.54 -5.90 0.36
C GLN A 71 20.89 -7.16 0.92
N LEU A 72 19.66 -7.05 1.46
CA LEU A 72 18.93 -8.19 2.03
C LEU A 72 18.66 -9.30 1.02
N MET A 73 18.44 -8.96 -0.25
CA MET A 73 18.31 -9.98 -1.31
C MET A 73 19.61 -10.78 -1.49
N GLY A 74 20.78 -10.14 -1.34
CA GLY A 74 22.06 -10.82 -1.32
C GLY A 74 22.27 -11.65 -0.04
N ASP A 75 22.04 -11.06 1.13
CA ASP A 75 22.31 -11.67 2.43
C ASP A 75 21.44 -12.90 2.70
N PHE A 76 20.15 -12.83 2.36
CA PHE A 76 19.21 -13.90 2.62
C PHE A 76 18.96 -14.81 1.42
N PHE A 77 19.03 -14.33 0.19
CA PHE A 77 18.67 -15.15 -0.97
C PHE A 77 19.84 -15.44 -1.90
N GLU A 78 21.07 -15.06 -1.54
CA GLU A 78 22.26 -15.16 -2.40
C GLU A 78 22.06 -14.47 -3.76
N LEU A 79 21.13 -13.50 -3.82
CA LEU A 79 20.65 -12.87 -5.05
C LEU A 79 20.96 -11.37 -5.02
N PRO A 80 22.23 -10.96 -5.21
CA PRO A 80 22.60 -9.55 -5.17
C PRO A 80 21.89 -8.78 -6.28
N MET A 81 21.30 -7.63 -5.92
CA MET A 81 20.59 -6.76 -6.84
C MET A 81 21.18 -5.36 -6.85
N ALA A 82 21.03 -4.65 -7.97
CA ALA A 82 21.28 -3.22 -8.02
C ALA A 82 20.07 -2.44 -7.45
N GLU A 83 20.30 -1.26 -6.87
CA GLU A 83 19.23 -0.35 -6.43
C GLU A 83 18.27 0.00 -7.56
N ALA A 84 18.80 0.15 -8.78
CA ALA A 84 18.00 0.40 -9.98
C ALA A 84 17.01 -0.75 -10.29
N THR A 85 17.41 -2.00 -10.00
CA THR A 85 16.52 -3.16 -10.12
C THR A 85 15.40 -3.06 -9.10
N VAL A 86 15.71 -2.75 -7.84
CA VAL A 86 14.69 -2.56 -6.79
C VAL A 86 13.66 -1.48 -7.16
N LEU A 87 14.13 -0.37 -7.72
CA LEU A 87 13.26 0.70 -8.21
C LEU A 87 12.42 0.26 -9.43
N ALA A 88 12.98 -0.56 -10.32
CA ALA A 88 12.24 -1.12 -11.45
C ALA A 88 11.13 -2.06 -10.96
N ALA A 89 11.35 -2.83 -9.88
CA ALA A 89 10.34 -3.65 -9.23
C ALA A 89 9.09 -2.83 -8.86
N ALA A 90 9.34 -1.70 -8.18
CA ALA A 90 8.27 -0.83 -7.71
C ALA A 90 7.47 -0.24 -8.89
N LYS A 91 8.14 0.15 -9.98
CA LYS A 91 7.47 0.64 -11.19
C LYS A 91 6.61 -0.42 -11.85
N GLU A 92 7.12 -1.64 -11.97
CA GLU A 92 6.35 -2.77 -12.51
C GLU A 92 5.14 -3.10 -11.62
N ALA A 93 5.31 -3.03 -10.29
CA ALA A 93 4.21 -3.23 -9.35
C ALA A 93 3.10 -2.20 -9.54
N VAL A 94 3.43 -0.93 -9.81
CA VAL A 94 2.42 0.10 -10.13
C VAL A 94 1.60 -0.31 -11.34
N VAL A 95 2.23 -0.77 -12.43
CA VAL A 95 1.51 -1.19 -13.64
C VAL A 95 0.59 -2.37 -13.33
N ARG A 96 1.09 -3.38 -12.63
CA ARG A 96 0.33 -4.60 -12.31
C ARG A 96 -0.81 -4.36 -11.33
N LEU A 97 -0.62 -3.47 -10.37
CA LEU A 97 -1.60 -3.18 -9.31
C LEU A 97 -2.56 -2.04 -9.67
N SER A 98 -2.31 -1.28 -10.74
CA SER A 98 -3.18 -0.18 -11.16
C SER A 98 -4.65 -0.59 -11.32
N PRO A 99 -5.00 -1.75 -11.93
CA PRO A 99 -6.39 -2.19 -12.00
C PRO A 99 -6.99 -2.46 -10.61
N THR A 100 -6.21 -3.05 -9.70
CA THR A 100 -6.64 -3.31 -8.32
C THR A 100 -6.88 -2.01 -7.56
N VAL A 101 -5.97 -1.04 -7.67
CA VAL A 101 -6.12 0.28 -7.05
C VAL A 101 -7.36 1.00 -7.58
N GLY A 102 -7.62 0.92 -8.89
CA GLY A 102 -8.84 1.42 -9.52
C GLY A 102 -10.10 0.79 -8.95
N ALA A 103 -10.16 -0.55 -8.90
CA ALA A 103 -11.29 -1.28 -8.36
C ALA A 103 -11.56 -0.97 -6.88
N ILE A 104 -10.51 -0.77 -6.06
CA ILE A 104 -10.65 -0.33 -4.66
C ILE A 104 -11.27 1.07 -4.60
N GLY A 105 -10.81 1.99 -5.45
CA GLY A 105 -11.37 3.35 -5.54
C GLY A 105 -12.85 3.34 -5.92
N GLU A 106 -13.23 2.57 -6.94
CA GLU A 106 -14.62 2.41 -7.37
C GLU A 106 -15.49 1.81 -6.26
N ALA A 107 -15.01 0.78 -5.56
CA ALA A 107 -15.73 0.16 -4.45
C ALA A 107 -15.91 1.12 -3.26
N LEU A 108 -14.94 1.99 -2.98
CA LEU A 108 -15.04 3.00 -1.94
C LEU A 108 -16.06 4.10 -2.28
N GLN A 109 -16.21 4.48 -3.55
CA GLN A 109 -17.18 5.50 -3.97
C GLN A 109 -18.63 5.11 -3.69
N VAL A 110 -18.93 3.82 -3.67
CA VAL A 110 -20.28 3.28 -3.39
C VAL A 110 -20.46 2.78 -1.96
N ALA A 111 -19.46 2.94 -1.09
CA ALA A 111 -19.55 2.52 0.30
C ALA A 111 -20.57 3.37 1.08
N GLU A 112 -21.29 2.74 2.02
CA GLU A 112 -22.24 3.46 2.88
C GLU A 112 -21.53 4.41 3.85
N VAL A 113 -20.39 3.97 4.40
CA VAL A 113 -19.53 4.74 5.30
C VAL A 113 -18.09 4.60 4.86
N ALA A 114 -17.37 5.71 4.78
CA ALA A 114 -15.94 5.73 4.51
C ALA A 114 -15.25 6.77 5.39
N HIS A 115 -13.95 6.61 5.58
CA HIS A 115 -13.10 7.50 6.37
C HIS A 115 -12.11 8.19 5.44
N ALA A 116 -11.89 9.49 5.64
CA ALA A 116 -10.88 10.24 4.90
C ALA A 116 -9.99 11.05 5.83
N ASP A 117 -8.71 11.15 5.47
CA ASP A 117 -7.70 11.94 6.17
C ASP A 117 -6.56 12.31 5.20
N GLU A 118 -5.74 13.28 5.59
CA GLU A 118 -4.51 13.61 4.88
C GLU A 118 -3.30 13.76 5.80
N THR A 119 -2.17 13.17 5.39
CA THR A 119 -0.89 13.29 6.11
C THR A 119 0.17 13.91 5.21
N GLY A 120 0.88 14.92 5.73
CA GLY A 120 1.97 15.57 5.02
C GLY A 120 3.21 14.67 4.90
N LEU A 121 3.86 14.68 3.74
CA LEU A 121 5.15 14.02 3.50
C LEU A 121 6.06 14.88 2.62
N ARG A 122 7.36 14.56 2.60
CA ARG A 122 8.34 15.24 1.76
C ARG A 122 8.67 14.39 0.54
N VAL A 123 8.46 14.94 -0.65
CA VAL A 123 8.90 14.34 -1.92
C VAL A 123 9.88 15.31 -2.56
N ALA A 124 11.12 14.86 -2.77
CA ALA A 124 12.23 15.67 -3.29
C ALA A 124 12.36 17.04 -2.57
N GLY A 125 12.25 17.05 -1.23
CA GLY A 125 12.33 18.26 -0.39
C GLY A 125 11.05 19.09 -0.30
N SER A 126 10.07 18.86 -1.18
CA SER A 126 8.82 19.62 -1.20
C SER A 126 7.69 18.93 -0.42
N LEU A 127 6.87 19.72 0.27
CA LEU A 127 5.70 19.21 0.98
C LEU A 127 4.66 18.71 -0.04
N HIS A 128 4.27 17.45 0.13
CA HIS A 128 3.15 16.79 -0.51
C HIS A 128 2.20 16.28 0.57
N TRP A 129 1.08 15.71 0.14
CA TRP A 129 0.05 15.14 1.01
C TRP A 129 -0.31 13.75 0.51
N MET A 130 -0.27 12.76 1.41
CA MET A 130 -0.93 11.48 1.20
C MET A 130 -2.38 11.63 1.61
N HIS A 131 -3.27 11.40 0.66
CA HIS A 131 -4.71 11.36 0.85
C HIS A 131 -5.12 9.90 1.03
N VAL A 132 -5.94 9.62 2.03
CA VAL A 132 -6.50 8.28 2.24
C VAL A 132 -8.03 8.34 2.19
N MET A 133 -8.62 7.32 1.59
CA MET A 133 -10.02 6.96 1.77
C MET A 133 -10.10 5.48 2.14
N ALA A 134 -10.82 5.14 3.20
CA ALA A 134 -10.82 3.78 3.72
C ALA A 134 -12.16 3.34 4.33
N THR A 135 -12.39 2.04 4.33
CA THR A 135 -13.37 1.33 5.15
C THR A 135 -12.63 0.32 6.04
N THR A 136 -13.35 -0.53 6.77
CA THR A 136 -12.74 -1.64 7.51
C THR A 136 -11.95 -2.62 6.63
N LEU A 137 -12.30 -2.74 5.34
CA LEU A 137 -11.72 -3.74 4.43
C LEU A 137 -10.92 -3.14 3.27
N LEU A 138 -11.18 -1.87 2.93
CA LEU A 138 -10.61 -1.23 1.75
C LEU A 138 -9.79 -0.01 2.17
N THR A 139 -8.65 0.18 1.51
CA THR A 139 -7.80 1.36 1.72
C THR A 139 -7.28 1.81 0.39
N TRP A 140 -7.58 3.06 0.03
CA TRP A 140 -7.07 3.73 -1.13
C TRP A 140 -6.21 4.90 -0.68
N VAL A 141 -5.00 5.03 -1.25
CA VAL A 141 -4.03 6.08 -0.92
C VAL A 141 -3.49 6.70 -2.19
N ALA A 142 -3.36 8.02 -2.21
CA ALA A 142 -2.67 8.73 -3.28
C ALA A 142 -1.85 9.90 -2.76
N CYS A 143 -0.72 10.17 -3.41
CA CYS A 143 0.14 11.31 -3.12
C CYS A 143 -0.20 12.48 -4.05
N HIS A 144 -0.35 13.68 -3.50
CA HIS A 144 -0.62 14.89 -4.26
C HIS A 144 0.15 16.10 -3.72
N ALA A 145 0.56 17.03 -4.59
CA ALA A 145 1.31 18.23 -4.18
C ALA A 145 0.46 19.24 -3.39
N LYS A 146 -0.87 19.14 -3.50
CA LYS A 146 -1.83 19.97 -2.78
C LYS A 146 -2.60 19.15 -1.75
N ARG A 147 -3.05 19.83 -0.69
CA ARG A 147 -4.05 19.34 0.25
C ARG A 147 -5.43 19.88 -0.15
N GLY A 148 -6.49 19.14 0.15
CA GLY A 148 -7.87 19.64 0.03
C GLY A 148 -8.41 19.71 -1.38
N ARG A 149 -9.29 20.68 -1.63
CA ARG A 149 -10.22 20.64 -2.76
C ARG A 149 -9.56 20.35 -4.11
N GLN A 150 -8.47 21.04 -4.43
CA GLN A 150 -7.74 20.79 -5.68
C GLN A 150 -7.32 19.32 -5.81
N ALA A 151 -6.78 18.73 -4.74
CA ALA A 151 -6.40 17.33 -4.74
C ALA A 151 -7.61 16.40 -4.84
N PHE A 152 -8.72 16.73 -4.18
CA PHE A 152 -9.94 15.92 -4.24
C PHE A 152 -10.49 15.87 -5.67
N ASP A 153 -10.50 17.03 -6.34
CA ASP A 153 -10.95 17.15 -7.72
C ASP A 153 -10.00 16.41 -8.68
N ASP A 154 -8.67 16.59 -8.53
CA ASP A 154 -7.66 15.94 -9.38
C ASP A 154 -7.61 14.41 -9.19
N LEU A 155 -7.79 13.93 -7.96
CA LEU A 155 -7.80 12.49 -7.63
C LEU A 155 -9.13 11.81 -7.96
N GLY A 156 -10.23 12.57 -8.02
CA GLY A 156 -11.54 12.11 -8.49
C GLY A 156 -12.28 11.13 -7.57
N ILE A 157 -11.69 10.65 -6.48
CA ILE A 157 -12.30 9.64 -5.60
C ILE A 157 -13.43 10.23 -4.76
N LEU A 158 -13.20 11.36 -4.08
CA LEU A 158 -14.15 11.92 -3.12
C LEU A 158 -15.35 12.64 -3.78
N ALA A 159 -15.19 13.15 -5.00
CA ALA A 159 -16.23 13.93 -5.67
C ALA A 159 -17.52 13.13 -5.96
N GLY A 160 -17.40 11.82 -6.18
CA GLY A 160 -18.53 10.91 -6.46
C GLY A 160 -19.13 10.24 -5.22
N PHE A 161 -18.56 10.43 -4.04
CA PHE A 161 -18.99 9.73 -2.84
C PHE A 161 -20.23 10.40 -2.21
N LEU A 162 -21.30 9.63 -2.00
CA LEU A 162 -22.58 10.12 -1.45
C LEU A 162 -22.97 9.46 -0.11
N GLY A 163 -22.13 8.58 0.42
CA GLY A 163 -22.33 7.93 1.72
C GLY A 163 -22.08 8.87 2.90
N THR A 164 -21.70 8.31 4.05
CA THR A 164 -21.28 9.05 5.24
C THR A 164 -19.76 9.07 5.30
N LEU A 165 -19.18 10.26 5.15
CA LEU A 165 -17.74 10.46 5.22
C LEU A 165 -17.34 10.85 6.64
N ILE A 166 -16.52 10.02 7.28
CA ILE A 166 -15.92 10.29 8.58
C ILE A 166 -14.59 10.98 8.37
N HIS A 167 -14.43 12.20 8.89
CA HIS A 167 -13.21 12.99 8.70
C HIS A 167 -12.90 13.85 9.93
N ASP A 168 -11.75 14.53 9.91
CA ASP A 168 -11.21 15.38 11.00
C ASP A 168 -11.89 16.76 11.15
N GLY A 169 -12.98 17.02 10.41
CA GLY A 169 -13.67 18.31 10.41
C GLY A 169 -13.00 19.42 9.60
N TRP A 170 -11.93 19.12 8.84
CA TRP A 170 -11.23 20.09 8.02
C TRP A 170 -12.15 20.72 6.96
N LYS A 171 -11.96 22.03 6.73
CA LYS A 171 -12.91 22.87 5.99
C LYS A 171 -13.24 22.35 4.57
N PRO A 172 -12.28 21.93 3.73
CA PRO A 172 -12.56 21.49 2.36
C PRO A 172 -13.46 20.27 2.24
N TYR A 173 -13.54 19.43 3.29
CA TYR A 173 -14.50 18.33 3.29
C TYR A 173 -15.94 18.82 3.33
N ARG A 174 -16.22 19.97 3.97
CA ARG A 174 -17.59 20.48 4.17
C ARG A 174 -18.32 20.86 2.89
N ASP A 175 -17.58 21.04 1.80
CA ASP A 175 -18.12 21.39 0.48
C ASP A 175 -18.41 20.14 -0.38
N LEU A 176 -18.25 18.93 0.17
CA LEU A 176 -18.63 17.68 -0.46
C LEU A 176 -20.13 17.43 -0.27
N LEU A 177 -20.75 16.72 -1.21
CA LEU A 177 -22.20 16.45 -1.20
C LEU A 177 -22.62 15.28 -0.29
N CYS A 178 -21.66 14.58 0.31
CA CYS A 178 -21.89 13.43 1.18
C CYS A 178 -22.50 13.84 2.54
N LYS A 179 -22.95 12.84 3.30
CA LYS A 179 -23.19 13.04 4.74
C LYS A 179 -21.85 13.13 5.47
N HIS A 180 -21.81 13.91 6.55
CA HIS A 180 -20.58 14.12 7.32
C HIS A 180 -20.70 13.51 8.70
N GLY A 181 -19.67 12.76 9.11
CA GLY A 181 -19.42 12.37 10.49
C GLY A 181 -18.04 12.87 10.92
N GLN A 182 -17.91 13.22 12.20
CA GLN A 182 -16.63 13.63 12.77
C GLN A 182 -15.89 12.42 13.33
N CYS A 183 -14.58 12.39 13.14
CA CYS A 183 -13.75 11.30 13.60
C CYS A 183 -13.56 11.35 15.12
N ASN A 184 -14.12 10.39 15.84
CA ASN A 184 -13.97 10.30 17.30
C ASN A 184 -12.51 10.19 17.75
N ALA A 185 -11.63 9.54 16.98
CA ALA A 185 -10.21 9.48 17.32
C ALA A 185 -9.52 10.86 17.27
N HIS A 186 -9.97 11.76 16.38
CA HIS A 186 -9.51 13.15 16.38
C HIS A 186 -10.05 13.90 17.61
N HIS A 187 -11.34 13.78 17.91
CA HIS A 187 -11.92 14.39 19.11
C HIS A 187 -11.26 13.90 20.40
N LEU A 188 -10.98 12.60 20.52
CA LEU A 188 -10.32 12.06 21.71
C LEU A 188 -8.94 12.70 21.93
N ARG A 189 -8.13 12.90 20.87
CA ARG A 189 -6.84 13.60 20.99
C ARG A 189 -6.98 15.03 21.50
N GLU A 190 -7.94 15.78 20.97
CA GLU A 190 -8.21 17.16 21.40
C GLU A 190 -8.72 17.21 22.85
N LEU A 191 -9.65 16.30 23.20
CA LEU A 191 -10.20 16.19 24.55
C LEU A 191 -9.14 15.77 25.58
N THR A 192 -8.21 14.88 25.21
CA THR A 192 -7.08 14.49 26.06
C THR A 192 -6.22 15.71 26.40
N TYR A 193 -5.86 16.51 25.40
CA TYR A 193 -5.13 17.76 25.63
C TYR A 193 -5.89 18.70 26.59
N LEU A 194 -7.20 18.89 26.36
CA LEU A 194 -8.02 19.73 27.24
C LEU A 194 -8.09 19.20 28.68
N PHE A 195 -8.17 17.89 28.86
CA PHE A 195 -8.26 17.25 30.17
C PHE A 195 -6.92 17.28 30.92
N GLU A 196 -5.85 16.81 30.27
CA GLU A 196 -4.54 16.60 30.89
C GLU A 196 -3.76 17.91 31.03
N ASP A 197 -3.70 18.72 29.97
CA ASP A 197 -2.87 19.93 29.94
C ASP A 197 -3.62 21.18 30.42
N LEU A 198 -4.93 21.28 30.13
CA LEU A 198 -5.74 22.45 30.51
C LEU A 198 -6.66 22.20 31.72
N GLY A 199 -6.61 21.01 32.33
CA GLY A 199 -7.35 20.66 33.55
C GLY A 199 -8.88 20.69 33.39
N GLN A 200 -9.39 20.60 32.16
CA GLN A 200 -10.82 20.72 31.88
C GLN A 200 -11.56 19.40 32.18
N ALA A 201 -12.08 19.25 33.40
CA ALA A 201 -12.74 18.02 33.86
C ALA A 201 -13.96 17.58 33.01
N TRP A 202 -14.60 18.50 32.27
CA TRP A 202 -15.68 18.13 31.35
C TRP A 202 -15.19 17.33 30.14
N ALA A 203 -13.94 17.53 29.71
CA ALA A 203 -13.35 16.80 28.59
C ALA A 203 -13.17 15.32 28.94
N GLY A 204 -12.76 15.00 30.17
CA GLY A 204 -12.73 13.63 30.69
C GLY A 204 -14.09 12.93 30.60
N ARG A 205 -15.17 13.61 31.04
CA ARG A 205 -16.54 13.06 30.92
C ARG A 205 -16.97 12.84 29.46
N MET A 206 -16.52 13.69 28.54
CA MET A 206 -16.79 13.52 27.12
C MET A 206 -16.01 12.35 26.53
N ILE A 207 -14.75 12.15 26.93
CA ILE A 207 -13.95 10.97 26.56
C ILE A 207 -14.68 9.69 26.98
N ASP A 208 -15.11 9.62 28.24
CA ASP A 208 -15.85 8.46 28.78
C ASP A 208 -17.12 8.17 27.97
N LEU A 209 -17.88 9.22 27.64
CA LEU A 209 -19.08 9.09 26.81
C LEU A 209 -18.76 8.51 25.43
N LEU A 210 -17.78 9.08 24.72
CA LEU A 210 -17.40 8.62 23.37
C LEU A 210 -16.92 7.17 23.37
N LEU A 211 -16.11 6.77 24.34
CA LEU A 211 -15.63 5.39 24.49
C LEU A 211 -16.78 4.42 24.82
N SER A 212 -17.73 4.84 25.65
CA SER A 212 -18.89 4.02 25.99
C SER A 212 -19.80 3.74 24.79
N CYS A 213 -19.89 4.68 23.84
CA CYS A 213 -20.64 4.49 22.59
C CYS A 213 -19.98 3.47 21.67
N GLN A 214 -18.64 3.39 21.65
CA GLN A 214 -17.89 2.44 20.81
C GLN A 214 -18.07 0.98 21.28
N GLN A 215 -18.15 0.74 22.59
CA GLN A 215 -18.30 -0.61 23.15
C GLN A 215 -19.69 -1.23 22.95
N ARG A 216 -20.67 -0.44 22.48
CA ARG A 216 -22.07 -0.87 22.27
C ARG A 216 -22.38 -1.22 20.82
N MET A 217 -21.41 -1.08 19.92
CA MET A 217 -21.49 -1.47 18.51
C MET A 217 -20.79 -2.82 18.30
#